data_AF-A0A699Z7V0-F1
#
_entry.id   AF-A0A699Z7V0-F1
#
_cell.length_a   1.000
_cell.length_b   1.000
_cell.length_c   1.000
_cell.angle_alpha   90.00
_cell.angle_beta   90.00
_cell.angle_gamma   90.00
#
_symmetry.space_group_name_H-M   'P 1'
#
loop_
_entity.id
_entity.type
_entity.pdbx_description
1 polymer ?
#
loop_
_entity_poly.entity_id
_entity_poly.type
_entity_poly.pdbx_seq_one_letter_code
_entity_poly.pdbx_strand_id
1 'polypeptide(L)'
;MGLDPVFSPKATLYDVSLAPYPQLWYNVSAVKQSVDPNRMPYGFQYVPEAVMGTEIGDGYPVYIAAGLPRARVQQMLSYLSDGQYLNKELTRTMTASAVIYNPDLRVFGLWEGQFSWESVITLKQSFKALPAIDYS
;
A
#
# COMPACT_ATOMS: atom_id res chain seq x y z
N MET A 1 12.19 1.75 -7.33
CA MET A 1 10.82 1.34 -6.96
C MET A 1 10.34 0.30 -7.95
N GLY A 2 9.47 -0.61 -7.52
CA GLY A 2 9.01 -1.65 -8.41
C GLY A 2 7.97 -1.17 -9.42
N LEU A 3 7.98 -1.82 -10.56
CA LEU A 3 7.05 -1.58 -11.67
C LEU A 3 5.66 -2.08 -11.29
N ASP A 4 4.64 -1.53 -11.94
CA ASP A 4 3.29 -2.08 -11.85
C ASP A 4 3.32 -3.55 -12.36
N PRO A 5 2.96 -4.53 -11.50
CA PRO A 5 2.92 -5.95 -11.83
C PRO A 5 2.12 -6.29 -13.09
N VAL A 6 1.09 -5.52 -13.42
CA VAL A 6 0.25 -5.77 -14.61
C VAL A 6 1.07 -5.70 -15.90
N PHE A 7 2.15 -4.92 -15.90
CA PHE A 7 3.03 -4.74 -17.06
C PHE A 7 4.32 -5.57 -16.98
N SER A 8 4.53 -6.33 -15.90
CA SER A 8 5.73 -7.13 -15.67
C SER A 8 5.51 -8.59 -16.08
N PRO A 9 6.17 -9.12 -17.13
CA PRO A 9 5.94 -10.50 -17.61
C PRO A 9 6.22 -11.61 -16.59
N LYS A 10 6.94 -11.28 -15.51
CA LYS A 10 7.29 -12.23 -14.44
C LYS A 10 6.29 -12.20 -13.28
N ALA A 11 5.37 -11.25 -13.27
CA ALA A 11 4.39 -11.10 -12.20
C ALA A 11 3.17 -12.00 -12.44
N THR A 12 2.53 -12.40 -11.35
CA THR A 12 1.31 -13.22 -11.36
C THR A 12 0.13 -12.46 -11.99
N LEU A 13 0.15 -11.13 -11.86
CA LEU A 13 -0.90 -10.24 -12.37
C LEU A 13 -0.63 -9.71 -13.78
N TYR A 14 0.38 -10.24 -14.47
CA TYR A 14 0.71 -9.80 -15.83
C TYR A 14 -0.48 -9.95 -16.78
N ASP A 15 -0.82 -8.87 -17.49
CA ASP A 15 -1.85 -8.88 -18.51
C ASP A 15 -1.26 -8.50 -19.88
N VAL A 16 -1.13 -9.51 -20.74
CA VAL A 16 -0.59 -9.35 -22.10
C VAL A 16 -1.44 -8.43 -22.98
N SER A 17 -2.74 -8.30 -22.68
CA SER A 17 -3.64 -7.41 -23.43
C SER A 17 -3.44 -5.94 -23.06
N LEU A 18 -2.98 -5.66 -21.83
CA LEU A 18 -2.73 -4.32 -21.33
C LEU A 18 -1.27 -3.88 -21.51
N ALA A 19 -0.34 -4.83 -21.53
CA ALA A 19 1.10 -4.56 -21.63
C ALA A 19 1.52 -3.59 -22.76
N PRO A 20 0.93 -3.61 -23.97
CA PRO A 20 1.28 -2.68 -25.05
C PRO A 20 0.71 -1.27 -24.87
N TYR A 21 -0.21 -1.06 -23.92
CA TYR A 21 -1.01 0.16 -23.82
C TYR A 21 -1.01 0.82 -22.42
N PRO A 22 0.15 0.99 -21.74
CA PRO A 22 0.20 1.63 -20.43
C PRO A 22 -0.35 3.07 -20.43
N GLN A 23 -0.27 3.77 -21.57
CA GLN A 23 -0.81 5.12 -21.75
C GLN A 23 -2.32 5.25 -21.58
N LEU A 24 -3.08 4.15 -21.68
CA LEU A 24 -4.52 4.18 -21.47
C LEU A 24 -4.88 4.38 -19.99
N TRP A 25 -3.99 3.95 -19.08
CA TRP A 25 -4.22 3.98 -17.63
C TRP A 25 -3.28 4.90 -16.88
N TYR A 26 -2.11 5.18 -17.44
CA TYR A 26 -1.09 6.03 -16.85
C TYR A 26 -0.78 7.21 -17.75
N ASN A 27 -0.53 8.35 -17.12
CA ASN A 27 0.07 9.48 -17.83
C ASN A 27 1.57 9.23 -18.06
N VAL A 28 1.89 8.42 -19.08
CA VAL A 28 3.28 8.10 -19.46
C VAL A 28 4.05 9.28 -20.06
N SER A 29 3.37 10.42 -20.27
CA SER A 29 3.97 11.67 -20.73
C SER A 29 4.43 12.56 -19.56
N ALA A 30 3.95 12.30 -18.33
CA ALA A 30 4.30 13.07 -17.15
C ALA A 30 5.75 12.78 -16.69
N VAL A 31 6.40 13.84 -16.23
CA VAL A 31 7.84 13.90 -15.90
C VAL A 31 8.26 12.87 -14.84
N LYS A 32 9.33 12.11 -15.14
CA LYS A 32 10.32 11.37 -14.31
C LYS A 32 9.91 10.54 -13.09
N GLN A 33 8.78 10.78 -12.44
CA GLN A 33 8.43 10.17 -11.14
C GLN A 33 7.40 9.04 -11.25
N SER A 34 6.64 8.98 -12.35
CA SER A 34 5.54 8.00 -12.50
C SER A 34 5.90 6.81 -13.40
N VAL A 35 6.99 6.90 -14.17
CA VAL A 35 7.46 5.86 -15.08
C VAL A 35 8.97 5.66 -14.97
N ASP A 36 9.44 4.45 -15.30
CA ASP A 36 10.86 4.10 -15.42
C ASP A 36 11.49 4.69 -16.71
N PRO A 37 12.82 4.54 -16.90
CA PRO A 37 13.49 4.98 -18.13
C PRO A 37 12.94 4.37 -19.44
N ASN A 38 12.29 3.20 -19.36
CA ASN A 38 11.63 2.53 -20.48
C ASN A 38 10.16 2.92 -20.65
N ARG A 39 9.68 3.93 -19.91
CA ARG A 39 8.29 4.39 -19.86
C ARG A 39 7.29 3.37 -19.29
N MET A 40 7.78 2.41 -18.51
CA MET A 40 6.93 1.48 -17.76
C MET A 40 6.45 2.15 -16.47
N PRO A 41 5.16 2.06 -16.13
CA PRO A 41 4.63 2.70 -14.93
C PRO A 41 5.16 2.06 -13.65
N TYR A 42 5.48 2.90 -12.67
CA TYR A 42 5.71 2.42 -11.31
C TYR A 42 4.37 2.05 -10.66
N GLY A 43 4.35 0.95 -9.91
CA GLY A 43 3.13 0.47 -9.25
C GLY A 43 2.75 1.27 -8.00
N PHE A 44 3.66 2.11 -7.51
CA PHE A 44 3.52 2.91 -6.29
C PHE A 44 4.05 4.31 -6.52
N GLN A 45 3.36 5.30 -5.95
CA GLN A 45 3.69 6.71 -6.11
C GLN A 45 3.95 7.36 -4.77
N TYR A 46 4.94 8.25 -4.75
CA TYR A 46 5.26 9.02 -3.56
C TYR A 46 4.19 10.08 -3.34
N VAL A 47 3.69 10.17 -2.12
CA VAL A 47 2.71 11.16 -1.69
C VAL A 47 3.38 12.01 -0.60
N PRO A 48 3.54 13.32 -0.82
CA PRO A 48 4.10 14.23 0.16
C PRO A 48 3.22 14.36 1.41
N GLU A 49 3.83 14.63 2.56
CA GLU A 49 3.13 14.88 3.84
C GLU A 49 2.07 15.98 3.72
N ALA A 50 2.35 17.03 2.96
CA ALA A 50 1.40 18.13 2.72
C ALA A 50 0.06 17.65 2.12
N VAL A 51 0.02 16.46 1.51
CA VAL A 51 -1.18 15.85 0.94
C VAL A 51 -1.82 14.84 1.90
N MET A 52 -1.02 14.09 2.66
CA MET A 52 -1.52 13.03 3.55
C MET A 52 -1.85 13.49 4.97
N GLY A 53 -1.32 14.65 5.37
CA GLY A 53 -1.36 15.12 6.74
C GLY A 53 -0.18 14.64 7.57
N THR A 54 0.18 15.45 8.57
CA THR A 54 1.35 15.28 9.45
C THR A 54 1.33 13.98 10.25
N GLU A 55 0.13 13.45 10.54
CA GLU A 55 -0.05 12.19 11.30
C GLU A 55 0.41 10.96 10.52
N ILE A 56 0.26 10.99 9.19
CA ILE A 56 0.62 9.87 8.30
C ILE A 56 2.06 10.02 7.79
N GLY A 57 2.51 11.27 7.61
CA GLY A 57 3.82 11.58 7.04
C GLY A 57 3.84 11.47 5.51
N ASP A 58 5.02 11.58 4.93
CA ASP A 58 5.25 11.33 3.51
C ASP A 58 5.56 9.86 3.23
N GLY A 59 5.37 9.41 1.98
CA GLY A 59 5.75 8.06 1.59
C GLY A 59 4.90 7.46 0.49
N TYR A 60 4.69 6.14 0.55
CA TYR A 60 4.02 5.36 -0.48
C TYR A 60 2.77 4.70 0.09
N PRO A 61 1.67 5.42 0.32
CA PRO A 61 0.51 4.87 1.02
C PRO A 61 -0.17 3.74 0.23
N VAL A 62 -0.67 2.75 0.95
CA VAL A 62 -1.56 1.71 0.41
C VAL A 62 -2.77 1.58 1.34
N TYR A 63 -3.96 1.74 0.77
CA TYR A 63 -5.21 1.62 1.50
C TYR A 63 -5.92 0.32 1.11
N ILE A 64 -6.19 -0.52 2.09
CA ILE A 64 -7.01 -1.72 1.92
C ILE A 64 -8.34 -1.46 2.62
N ALA A 65 -9.41 -1.30 1.83
CA ALA A 65 -10.73 -1.05 2.38
C ALA A 65 -11.23 -2.23 3.22
N ALA A 66 -11.87 -1.91 4.34
CA ALA A 66 -12.59 -2.92 5.11
C ALA A 66 -13.75 -3.50 4.28
N GLY A 67 -14.00 -4.80 4.41
CA GLY A 67 -15.10 -5.48 3.70
C GLY A 67 -14.77 -5.94 2.27
N LEU A 68 -13.52 -5.81 1.81
CA LEU A 68 -13.12 -6.41 0.54
C LEU A 68 -13.27 -7.94 0.58
N PRO A 69 -13.78 -8.57 -0.50
CA PRO A 69 -13.80 -10.03 -0.60
C PRO A 69 -12.39 -10.61 -0.47
N ARG A 70 -12.28 -11.79 0.16
CA ARG A 70 -10.98 -12.47 0.37
C ARG A 70 -10.15 -12.59 -0.91
N ALA A 71 -10.78 -12.94 -2.03
CA ALA A 71 -10.10 -13.04 -3.32
C ALA A 71 -9.49 -11.71 -3.76
N ARG A 72 -10.16 -10.59 -3.49
CA ARG A 72 -9.65 -9.26 -3.83
C ARG A 72 -8.48 -8.85 -2.95
N VAL A 73 -8.54 -9.15 -1.65
CA VAL A 73 -7.43 -8.93 -0.72
C VAL A 73 -6.20 -9.74 -1.15
N GLN A 74 -6.39 -11.00 -1.56
CA GLN A 74 -5.31 -11.84 -2.08
C GLN A 74 -4.65 -11.22 -3.32
N GLN A 75 -5.44 -10.73 -4.28
CA GLN A 75 -4.91 -10.03 -5.46
C GLN A 75 -4.11 -8.77 -5.07
N MET A 76 -4.58 -7.99 -4.10
CA MET A 76 -3.85 -6.81 -3.61
C MET A 76 -2.51 -7.20 -2.95
N LEU A 77 -2.49 -8.27 -2.15
CA LEU A 77 -1.25 -8.76 -1.56
C LEU A 77 -0.27 -9.27 -2.63
N SER A 78 -0.76 -9.97 -3.66
CA SER A 78 0.05 -10.36 -4.82
C SER A 78 0.59 -9.13 -5.54
N TYR A 79 -0.22 -8.09 -5.74
CA TYR A 79 0.24 -6.83 -6.34
C TYR A 79 1.37 -6.18 -5.54
N LEU A 80 1.24 -6.11 -4.21
CA LEU A 80 2.28 -5.56 -3.34
C LEU A 80 3.58 -6.37 -3.39
N SER A 81 3.46 -7.69 -3.41
CA SER A 81 4.61 -8.60 -3.47
C SER A 81 5.32 -8.53 -4.83
N ASP A 82 4.58 -8.71 -5.92
CA ASP A 82 5.12 -8.73 -7.29
C ASP A 82 5.65 -7.35 -7.69
N GLY A 83 5.03 -6.29 -7.18
CA GLY A 83 5.45 -4.91 -7.40
C GLY A 83 6.61 -4.50 -6.51
N GLN A 84 7.14 -5.39 -5.68
CA GLN A 84 8.25 -5.13 -4.76
C GLN A 84 8.02 -3.88 -3.89
N TYR A 85 6.80 -3.74 -3.35
CA TYR A 85 6.40 -2.60 -2.53
C TYR A 85 7.39 -2.37 -1.36
N LEU A 86 7.78 -3.46 -0.69
CA LEU A 86 8.88 -3.47 0.26
C LEU A 86 10.13 -3.96 -0.44
N ASN A 87 11.17 -3.14 -0.44
CA ASN A 87 12.46 -3.44 -1.07
C ASN A 87 13.55 -3.43 0.01
N LYS A 88 14.34 -4.51 0.07
CA LYS A 88 15.37 -4.71 1.09
C LYS A 88 16.43 -3.59 1.13
N GLU A 89 16.71 -2.95 0.00
CA GLU A 89 17.74 -1.92 -0.12
C GLU A 89 17.19 -0.52 0.17
N LEU A 90 15.91 -0.29 -0.13
CA LEU A 90 15.29 1.05 -0.08
C LEU A 90 14.38 1.25 1.14
N THR A 91 13.67 0.22 1.59
CA THR A 91 12.73 0.32 2.70
C THR A 91 13.49 0.45 4.02
N ARG A 92 13.18 1.52 4.76
CA ARG A 92 13.74 1.76 6.10
C ARG A 92 12.67 1.65 7.18
N THR A 93 11.47 2.14 6.89
CA THR A 93 10.35 2.15 7.82
C THR A 93 9.04 1.82 7.10
N MET A 94 8.08 1.28 7.84
CA MET A 94 6.70 1.11 7.39
C MET A 94 5.77 1.27 8.60
N THR A 95 4.73 2.07 8.45
CA THR A 95 3.62 2.12 9.41
C THR A 95 2.45 1.35 8.81
N ALA A 96 1.89 0.41 9.58
CA ALA A 96 0.67 -0.30 9.25
C ALA A 96 -0.36 -0.02 10.34
N SER A 97 -1.56 0.40 9.94
CA SER A 97 -2.66 0.66 10.86
C SER A 97 -3.91 -0.09 10.42
N ALA A 98 -4.63 -0.65 11.39
CA ALA A 98 -5.86 -1.40 11.14
C ALA A 98 -6.94 -1.00 12.15
N VAL A 99 -8.13 -0.70 11.63
CA VAL A 99 -9.33 -0.49 12.45
C VAL A 99 -10.14 -1.77 12.46
N ILE A 100 -10.51 -2.22 13.66
CA ILE A 100 -11.24 -3.45 13.91
C ILE A 100 -12.50 -3.07 14.68
N TYR A 101 -13.64 -3.66 14.33
CA TYR A 101 -14.89 -3.48 15.06
C TYR A 101 -15.37 -4.82 15.61
N ASN A 102 -15.67 -4.86 16.91
CA ASN A 102 -16.34 -5.98 17.55
C ASN A 102 -17.80 -5.59 17.85
N PRO A 103 -18.80 -6.18 17.16
CA PRO A 103 -20.21 -5.84 17.37
C PRO A 103 -20.75 -6.32 18.71
N ASP A 104 -20.28 -7.46 19.22
CA ASP A 104 -20.76 -8.03 20.49
C ASP A 104 -20.36 -7.17 21.68
N LEU A 105 -19.14 -6.64 21.64
CA LEU A 105 -18.60 -5.75 22.67
C LEU A 105 -18.91 -4.27 22.39
N ARG A 106 -19.38 -3.94 21.18
CA ARG A 106 -19.54 -2.57 20.68
C ARG A 106 -18.27 -1.74 20.90
N VAL A 107 -17.13 -2.25 20.46
CA VAL A 107 -15.82 -1.59 20.63
C VAL A 107 -15.12 -1.47 19.29
N PHE A 108 -14.57 -0.28 19.03
CA PHE A 108 -13.58 -0.07 17.98
C PHE A 108 -12.18 -0.26 18.54
N GLY A 109 -11.39 -1.11 17.89
CA GLY A 109 -9.95 -1.24 18.12
C GLY A 109 -9.18 -0.55 17.00
N LEU A 110 -8.15 0.20 17.37
CA LEU A 110 -7.12 0.67 16.46
C LEU A 110 -5.82 -0.05 16.83
N TRP A 111 -5.30 -0.83 15.89
CA TRP A 111 -3.95 -1.38 15.95
C TRP A 111 -3.03 -0.54 15.07
N GLU A 112 -1.86 -0.21 15.59
CA GLU A 112 -0.81 0.47 14.84
C GLU A 112 0.51 -0.27 15.05
N GLY A 113 1.22 -0.55 13.96
CA GLY A 113 2.52 -1.20 13.94
C GLY A 113 3.53 -0.38 13.14
N GLN A 114 4.61 0.04 13.79
CA GLN A 114 5.75 0.68 13.15
C GLN A 114 6.88 -0.32 13.01
N PHE A 115 7.20 -0.65 11.77
CA PHE A 115 8.29 -1.54 11.40
C PHE A 115 9.52 -0.72 11.01
N SER A 116 10.69 -1.15 11.46
CA SER A 116 11.99 -0.56 11.06
C SER A 116 12.95 -1.64 10.57
N TRP A 117 13.56 -1.41 9.40
CA TRP A 117 14.52 -2.28 8.74
C TRP A 117 15.94 -1.78 8.97
N GLU A 118 16.63 -2.41 9.93
CA GLU A 118 18.08 -2.25 10.14
C GLU A 118 18.79 -3.58 9.85
N SER A 119 19.61 -4.09 10.79
CA SER A 119 20.21 -5.44 10.73
C SER A 119 19.18 -6.54 10.99
N VAL A 120 18.12 -6.21 11.74
CA VAL A 120 16.93 -7.03 11.98
C VAL A 120 15.69 -6.16 11.77
N ILE A 121 14.57 -6.79 11.47
CA ILE A 121 13.28 -6.09 11.38
C ILE A 121 12.72 -5.99 12.80
N THR A 122 12.48 -4.76 13.26
CA THR A 122 11.84 -4.51 14.57
C THR A 122 10.42 -4.00 14.37
N LEU A 123 9.53 -4.35 15.31
CA LEU A 123 8.15 -3.88 15.33
C LEU A 123 7.87 -3.22 16.68
N LYS A 124 7.48 -1.94 16.66
CA LYS A 124 6.81 -1.27 17.77
C LYS A 124 5.33 -1.24 17.48
N GLN A 125 4.51 -1.74 18.39
CA GLN A 125 3.06 -1.79 18.18
C GLN A 125 2.30 -1.16 19.34
N SER A 126 1.15 -0.57 19.02
CA SER A 126 0.21 -0.04 19.99
C SER A 126 -1.21 -0.51 19.66
N PHE A 127 -2.04 -0.58 20.70
CA PHE A 127 -3.44 -0.93 20.56
C PHE A 127 -4.26 0.05 21.40
N LYS A 128 -5.25 0.69 20.77
CA LYS A 128 -6.22 1.57 21.43
C LYS A 128 -7.60 0.98 21.22
N ALA A 129 -8.42 0.97 22.27
CA ALA A 129 -9.80 0.53 22.20
C ALA A 129 -10.71 1.66 22.67
N LEU A 130 -11.76 1.94 21.90
CA LEU A 130 -12.77 2.94 22.21
C LEU A 130 -14.15 2.29 22.16
N PRO A 131 -15.00 2.51 23.17
CA PRO A 131 -16.39 2.07 23.09
C PRO A 131 -17.09 2.79 21.93
N ALA A 132 -17.93 2.06 21.20
CA ALA A 132 -18.83 2.63 20.23
C ALA A 132 -19.98 3.29 21.02
N ILE A 133 -19.93 4.62 21.13
CA ILE A 133 -20.97 5.41 21.77
C ILE A 133 -22.07 5.65 20.73
N ASP A 134 -23.26 5.15 21.01
CA ASP A 134 -24.47 5.54 20.27
C ASP A 134 -24.97 6.89 20.82
N TYR A 135 -25.12 7.88 19.94
CA TYR A 135 -25.87 9.10 20.24
C TYR A 135 -27.37 8.80 20.04
N SER A 136 -27.96 8.01 20.93
CA SER A 136 -29.42 7.77 20.98
C SER A 136 -30.11 8.71 21.94
#